data_AF-A0AAV4VY81-F1
#
_entry.id   AF-A0AAV4VY81-F1
#
_cell.length_a   1.000
_cell.length_b   1.000
_cell.length_c   1.000
_cell.angle_alpha   90.00
_cell.angle_beta   90.00
_cell.angle_gamma   90.00
#
_symmetry.space_group_name_H-M   'P 1'
#
loop_
_entity.id
_entity.type
_entity.pdbx_description
1 polymer ?
#
loop_
_entity_poly.entity_id
_entity_poly.type
_entity_poly.pdbx_seq_one_letter_code
_entity_poly.pdbx_strand_id
1 'polypeptide(L)'
;MDSEIQKISEDVIKAVLLIMNPMTPQNDRRIAHELIENYIKLHWIKINDEEKAWIKNTAMQILASGTGPVLEEEVYVKDGMSKIIVELIKREWPQQWTSLLDELHHICKMGDAQTELVLLIFSRLVEDIVQFQNIPEKRRREIYTYLSSFVFRFFEFFSATLFENYENILTKNSWIVVLLTKKH
;
A
#
# COMPACT_ATOMS: atom_id res chain seq x y z
N MET A 1 14.34 -8.06 25.78
CA MET A 1 13.17 -8.06 24.88
C MET A 1 12.22 -9.14 25.37
N ASP A 2 10.93 -8.84 25.47
CA ASP A 2 9.92 -9.76 26.02
C ASP A 2 9.80 -11.01 25.13
N SER A 3 9.80 -12.22 25.69
CA SER A 3 9.84 -13.47 24.90
C SER A 3 8.62 -13.63 23.99
N GLU A 4 7.49 -13.03 24.39
CA GLU A 4 6.26 -12.98 23.60
C GLU A 4 6.43 -12.07 22.37
N ILE A 5 7.10 -10.93 22.49
CA ILE A 5 7.34 -10.00 21.35
C ILE A 5 8.26 -10.65 20.32
N GLN A 6 9.29 -11.38 20.77
CA GLN A 6 10.19 -12.12 19.88
C GLN A 6 9.43 -13.17 19.05
N LYS A 7 8.56 -13.94 19.71
CA LYS A 7 7.74 -14.95 19.03
C LYS A 7 6.80 -14.32 18.00
N ILE A 8 6.15 -13.21 18.35
CA ILE A 8 5.24 -12.53 17.41
C ILE A 8 6.03 -11.93 16.24
N SER A 9 7.25 -11.43 16.46
CA SER A 9 8.15 -10.96 15.39
C SER A 9 8.49 -12.08 14.39
N GLU A 10 8.75 -13.30 14.87
CA GLU A 10 8.94 -14.47 14.01
C GLU A 10 7.69 -14.83 13.19
N ASP A 11 6.50 -14.67 13.76
CA ASP A 11 5.25 -14.93 13.05
C ASP A 11 4.96 -13.86 11.99
N VAL A 12 5.38 -12.61 12.20
CA VAL A 12 5.37 -11.56 11.16
C VAL A 12 6.28 -11.95 9.99
N ILE A 13 7.48 -12.47 10.25
CA ILE A 13 8.39 -12.94 9.19
C ILE A 13 7.74 -14.06 8.37
N LYS A 14 7.09 -15.03 9.02
CA LYS A 14 6.36 -16.10 8.32
C LYS A 14 5.19 -15.55 7.50
N ALA A 15 4.44 -14.59 8.05
CA ALA A 15 3.33 -13.94 7.36
C ALA A 15 3.79 -13.27 6.07
N VAL A 16 4.93 -12.56 6.10
CA VAL A 16 5.55 -11.96 4.92
C VAL A 16 5.86 -13.01 3.86
N LEU A 17 6.47 -14.14 4.25
CA LEU A 17 6.79 -15.22 3.31
C LEU A 17 5.54 -15.84 2.67
N LEU A 18 4.46 -15.97 3.42
CA LEU A 18 3.18 -16.45 2.89
C LEU A 18 2.60 -15.49 1.84
N ILE A 19 2.64 -14.17 2.11
CA ILE A 19 2.12 -13.17 1.18
C ILE A 19 2.93 -13.12 -0.12
N MET A 20 4.26 -13.20 0.00
CA MET A 20 5.19 -13.09 -1.14
C MET A 20 5.23 -14.35 -2.01
N ASN A 21 4.69 -15.47 -1.55
CA ASN A 21 4.61 -16.69 -2.33
C ASN A 21 3.32 -16.72 -3.17
N PRO A 22 3.42 -16.68 -4.52
CA PRO A 22 2.25 -16.65 -5.41
C PRO A 22 1.41 -17.94 -5.36
N MET A 23 1.97 -19.03 -4.84
CA MET A 23 1.26 -20.31 -4.70
C MET A 23 0.44 -20.38 -3.40
N THR A 24 0.58 -19.42 -2.50
CA THR A 24 -0.13 -19.42 -1.22
C THR A 24 -1.63 -19.19 -1.46
N PRO A 25 -2.52 -20.00 -0.86
CA PRO A 25 -3.95 -19.76 -0.93
C PRO A 25 -4.32 -18.35 -0.46
N GLN A 26 -5.26 -17.72 -1.16
CA GLN A 26 -5.62 -16.33 -0.90
C GLN A 26 -6.15 -16.08 0.52
N ASN A 27 -6.86 -17.05 1.11
CA ASN A 27 -7.31 -16.94 2.50
C ASN A 27 -6.14 -16.95 3.50
N ASP A 28 -5.08 -17.70 3.24
CA ASP A 28 -3.90 -17.72 4.11
C ASP A 28 -3.13 -16.39 4.00
N ARG A 29 -3.05 -15.83 2.78
CA ARG A 29 -2.55 -14.47 2.56
C ARG A 29 -3.38 -13.45 3.32
N ARG A 30 -4.72 -13.54 3.30
CA ARG A 30 -5.60 -12.65 4.07
C ARG A 30 -5.28 -12.67 5.57
N ILE A 31 -5.13 -13.86 6.16
CA ILE A 31 -4.78 -14.03 7.58
C ILE A 31 -3.39 -13.44 7.87
N ALA A 32 -2.43 -13.65 6.96
CA ALA A 32 -1.10 -13.08 7.09
C ALA A 32 -1.13 -11.53 7.09
N HIS A 33 -1.94 -10.90 6.24
CA HIS A 33 -2.10 -9.45 6.25
C HIS A 33 -2.70 -8.96 7.57
N GLU A 34 -3.75 -9.63 8.06
CA GLU A 34 -4.41 -9.29 9.33
C GLU A 34 -3.45 -9.41 10.52
N LEU A 35 -2.56 -10.41 10.53
CA LEU A 35 -1.52 -10.56 11.54
C LEU A 35 -0.54 -9.38 11.53
N ILE A 36 -0.03 -8.99 10.36
CA ILE A 36 0.91 -7.87 10.23
C ILE A 36 0.25 -6.55 10.66
N GLU A 37 -0.99 -6.31 10.23
CA GLU A 37 -1.77 -5.13 10.62
C GLU A 37 -1.92 -5.06 12.15
N ASN A 38 -2.34 -6.16 12.78
CA ASN A 38 -2.51 -6.22 14.24
C ASN A 38 -1.18 -6.05 14.97
N TYR A 39 -0.09 -6.58 14.44
CA TYR A 39 1.24 -6.40 15.02
C TYR A 39 1.64 -4.92 15.07
N ILE A 40 1.50 -4.21 13.94
CA ILE A 40 1.75 -2.77 13.86
C ILE A 40 0.82 -2.01 14.82
N LYS A 41 -0.44 -2.43 14.95
CA LYS A 41 -1.39 -1.81 15.87
C LYS A 41 -0.96 -1.90 17.33
N LEU A 42 -0.55 -3.09 17.77
CA LEU A 42 -0.34 -3.40 19.18
C LEU A 42 1.09 -3.15 19.66
N HIS A 43 2.08 -3.26 18.78
CA HIS A 43 3.49 -3.33 19.19
C HIS A 43 4.37 -2.19 18.67
N TRP A 44 3.89 -1.29 17.79
CA TRP A 44 4.73 -0.26 17.17
C TRP A 44 5.56 0.59 18.13
N ILE A 45 5.01 0.93 19.30
CA ILE A 45 5.69 1.75 20.31
C ILE A 45 6.76 0.95 21.07
N LYS A 46 6.62 -0.38 21.13
CA LYS A 46 7.49 -1.28 21.91
C LYS A 46 8.68 -1.80 21.11
N ILE A 47 8.57 -1.83 19.78
CA ILE A 47 9.62 -2.31 18.88
C ILE A 47 10.69 -1.24 18.65
N ASN A 48 11.90 -1.68 18.35
CA ASN A 48 13.02 -0.77 18.10
C ASN A 48 12.98 -0.18 16.68
N ASP A 49 13.83 0.81 16.40
CA ASP A 49 13.80 1.50 15.10
C ASP A 49 14.30 0.64 13.93
N GLU A 50 15.14 -0.37 14.19
CA GLU A 50 15.57 -1.35 13.18
C GLU A 50 14.39 -2.23 12.73
N GLU A 51 13.60 -2.72 13.70
CA GLU A 51 12.38 -3.49 13.44
C GLU A 51 11.33 -2.64 12.70
N LYS A 52 11.13 -1.38 13.09
CA LYS A 52 10.22 -0.47 12.36
C LYS A 52 10.66 -0.27 10.91
N ALA A 53 11.95 -0.03 10.68
CA ALA A 53 12.50 0.14 9.35
C ALA A 53 12.32 -1.14 8.51
N TRP A 54 12.58 -2.31 9.10
CA TRP A 54 12.38 -3.60 8.47
C TRP A 54 10.91 -3.83 8.08
N ILE A 55 9.95 -3.57 8.97
CA ILE A 55 8.51 -3.69 8.68
C ILE A 55 8.11 -2.75 7.54
N LYS A 56 8.56 -1.50 7.58
CA LYS A 56 8.24 -0.50 6.54
C LYS A 56 8.76 -0.93 5.17
N ASN A 57 10.03 -1.32 5.10
CA ASN A 57 10.67 -1.76 3.86
C ASN A 57 9.99 -3.01 3.30
N THR A 58 9.65 -3.95 4.17
CA THR A 58 8.95 -5.17 3.80
C THR A 58 7.53 -4.89 3.29
N ALA A 59 6.78 -4.00 3.96
CA ALA A 59 5.46 -3.60 3.52
C ALA A 59 5.51 -2.93 2.12
N MET A 60 6.51 -2.09 1.86
CA MET A 60 6.73 -1.51 0.53
C MET A 60 7.12 -2.56 -0.52
N GLN A 61 7.89 -3.58 -0.14
CA GLN A 61 8.22 -4.70 -1.03
C GLN A 61 7.00 -5.57 -1.37
N ILE A 62 6.13 -5.84 -0.38
CA ILE A 62 4.87 -6.55 -0.58
C ILE A 62 3.95 -5.70 -1.48
N LEU A 63 3.88 -4.39 -1.27
CA LEU A 63 3.11 -3.50 -2.14
C LEU A 63 3.61 -3.55 -3.60
N ALA A 64 4.93 -3.62 -3.79
CA ALA A 64 5.56 -3.67 -5.10
C ALA A 64 5.33 -4.99 -5.86
N SER A 65 5.38 -6.13 -5.16
CA SER A 65 5.47 -7.45 -5.82
C SER A 65 4.70 -8.59 -5.15
N GLY A 66 4.08 -8.34 -4.00
CA GLY A 66 3.37 -9.34 -3.20
C GLY A 66 1.90 -9.51 -3.57
N THR A 67 1.44 -8.90 -4.67
CA THR A 67 0.08 -9.07 -5.23
C THR A 67 0.14 -9.61 -6.66
N GLY A 68 -0.81 -10.47 -6.97
CA GLY A 68 -1.04 -11.01 -8.31
C GLY A 68 -1.65 -9.97 -9.24
N PRO A 69 -1.99 -10.38 -10.48
CA PRO A 69 -2.55 -9.48 -11.48
C PRO A 69 -3.82 -8.75 -10.99
N VAL A 70 -4.00 -7.51 -11.46
CA VAL A 70 -5.06 -6.60 -11.01
C VAL A 70 -6.46 -7.21 -11.10
N LEU A 71 -6.75 -8.05 -12.09
CA LEU A 71 -8.07 -8.67 -12.30
C LEU A 71 -8.24 -10.02 -11.59
N GLU A 72 -7.16 -10.62 -11.10
CA GLU A 72 -7.15 -11.98 -10.53
C GLU A 72 -7.03 -11.97 -9.00
N GLU A 73 -6.40 -10.93 -8.45
CA GLU A 73 -6.20 -10.79 -7.00
C GLU A 73 -7.52 -10.44 -6.30
N GLU A 74 -7.84 -11.17 -5.24
CA GLU A 74 -9.09 -10.97 -4.51
C GLU A 74 -9.11 -9.64 -3.75
N VAL A 75 -10.29 -9.03 -3.71
CA VAL A 75 -10.51 -7.71 -3.09
C VAL A 75 -10.05 -7.68 -1.64
N TYR A 76 -10.26 -8.76 -0.88
CA TYR A 76 -9.88 -8.82 0.54
C TYR A 76 -8.36 -8.89 0.76
N VAL A 77 -7.58 -9.37 -0.22
CA VAL A 77 -6.12 -9.33 -0.14
C VAL A 77 -5.62 -7.91 -0.38
N LYS A 78 -6.17 -7.23 -1.40
CA LYS A 78 -5.90 -5.82 -1.68
C LYS A 78 -6.28 -4.91 -0.50
N ASP A 79 -7.41 -5.18 0.14
CA ASP A 79 -7.86 -4.49 1.36
C ASP A 79 -6.89 -4.70 2.52
N GLY A 80 -6.46 -5.95 2.76
CA GLY A 80 -5.46 -6.27 3.77
C GLY A 80 -4.14 -5.51 3.57
N MET A 81 -3.64 -5.45 2.34
CA MET A 81 -2.43 -4.68 2.01
C MET A 81 -2.63 -3.18 2.24
N SER A 82 -3.77 -2.64 1.83
CA SER A 82 -4.09 -1.23 2.01
C SER A 82 -4.13 -0.84 3.49
N LYS A 83 -4.71 -1.69 4.35
CA LYS A 83 -4.74 -1.47 5.80
C LYS A 83 -3.35 -1.41 6.41
N ILE A 84 -2.44 -2.32 6.05
CA ILE A 84 -1.06 -2.31 6.54
C ILE A 84 -0.38 -0.97 6.25
N ILE A 85 -0.43 -0.51 5.00
CA ILE A 85 0.21 0.76 4.62
C ILE A 85 -0.44 1.95 5.34
N VAL A 86 -1.78 2.00 5.42
CA VAL A 86 -2.48 3.08 6.14
C VAL A 86 -2.11 3.09 7.62
N GLU A 87 -1.97 1.94 8.28
CA GLU A 87 -1.48 1.88 9.66
C GLU A 87 -0.06 2.46 9.80
N LEU A 88 0.84 2.20 8.85
CA LEU A 88 2.18 2.79 8.85
C LEU A 88 2.14 4.31 8.61
N ILE A 89 1.33 4.78 7.64
CA ILE A 89 1.14 6.21 7.34
C ILE A 89 0.67 6.96 8.59
N LYS A 90 -0.34 6.44 9.29
CA LYS A 90 -0.88 7.08 10.52
C LYS A 90 0.20 7.30 11.59
N ARG A 91 1.21 6.44 11.64
CA ARG A 91 2.30 6.47 12.63
C ARG A 91 3.45 7.37 12.21
N GLU A 92 3.95 7.21 10.99
CA GLU A 92 5.22 7.80 10.57
C GLU A 92 5.08 9.02 9.64
N TRP A 93 4.01 9.09 8.85
CA TRP A 93 3.82 10.19 7.91
C TRP A 93 3.18 11.40 8.60
N PRO A 94 3.58 12.65 8.33
CA PRO A 94 4.58 13.07 7.35
C PRO A 94 5.99 13.27 7.87
N GLN A 95 6.20 13.45 9.19
CA GLN A 95 7.49 13.90 9.70
C GLN A 95 8.59 12.84 9.60
N GLN A 96 8.27 11.57 9.85
CA GLN A 96 9.24 10.47 9.84
C GLN A 96 9.29 9.74 8.48
N TRP A 97 8.27 9.95 7.64
CA TRP A 97 8.21 9.37 6.30
C TRP A 97 7.95 10.44 5.22
N THR A 98 8.89 11.37 5.09
CA THR A 98 8.79 12.50 4.15
C THR A 98 8.77 12.08 2.68
N SER A 99 9.39 10.94 2.35
CA SER A 99 9.48 10.37 0.99
C SER A 99 8.26 9.56 0.55
N LEU A 100 7.22 9.44 1.37
CA LEU A 100 6.07 8.55 1.10
C LEU A 100 5.45 8.75 -0.29
N LEU A 101 5.19 10.01 -0.70
CA LEU A 101 4.53 10.28 -1.97
C LEU A 101 5.39 9.88 -3.17
N ASP A 102 6.70 10.11 -3.09
CA ASP A 102 7.64 9.75 -4.15
C ASP A 102 7.75 8.22 -4.27
N GLU A 103 7.78 7.53 -3.12
CA GLU A 103 7.77 6.06 -3.06
C GLU A 103 6.48 5.47 -3.65
N LEU A 104 5.30 5.98 -3.27
CA LEU A 104 4.01 5.52 -3.82
C LEU A 104 3.89 5.82 -5.32
N HIS A 105 4.43 6.94 -5.79
CA HIS A 105 4.48 7.26 -7.21
C HIS A 105 5.37 6.31 -8.01
N HIS A 106 6.50 5.90 -7.43
CA HIS A 106 7.32 4.85 -8.02
C HIS A 106 6.58 3.52 -8.11
N ILE A 107 5.83 3.15 -7.07
CA ILE A 107 5.01 1.94 -7.04
C ILE A 107 3.95 1.94 -8.15
N CYS A 108 3.23 3.05 -8.39
CA CYS A 108 2.26 3.14 -9.48
C CYS A 108 2.88 2.78 -10.85
N LYS A 109 4.14 3.14 -11.08
CA LYS A 109 4.85 2.87 -12.35
C LYS A 109 5.20 1.40 -12.56
N MET A 110 5.01 0.54 -11.56
CA MET A 110 5.29 -0.89 -11.67
C MET A 110 4.18 -1.67 -12.39
N GLY A 111 2.95 -1.14 -12.42
CA GLY A 111 1.84 -1.76 -13.13
C GLY A 111 0.46 -1.35 -12.64
N ASP A 112 -0.56 -1.85 -13.34
CA ASP A 112 -1.97 -1.54 -13.08
C ASP A 112 -2.41 -2.00 -11.68
N ALA A 113 -1.92 -3.16 -11.22
CA ALA A 113 -2.21 -3.71 -9.90
C ALA A 113 -1.66 -2.80 -8.78
N GLN A 114 -0.42 -2.37 -8.91
CA GLN A 114 0.24 -1.48 -7.96
C GLN A 114 -0.42 -0.10 -7.97
N THR A 115 -0.80 0.41 -9.14
CA THR A 115 -1.56 1.67 -9.23
C THR A 115 -2.89 1.55 -8.47
N GLU A 116 -3.67 0.50 -8.71
CA GLU A 116 -4.94 0.29 -8.00
C GLU A 116 -4.74 0.23 -6.48
N LEU A 117 -3.73 -0.50 -5.98
CA LEU A 117 -3.43 -0.58 -4.56
C LEU A 117 -3.11 0.79 -3.95
N VAL A 118 -2.32 1.62 -4.64
CA VAL A 118 -1.99 2.97 -4.17
C VAL A 118 -3.25 3.85 -4.09
N LEU A 119 -4.16 3.74 -5.06
CA LEU A 119 -5.44 4.45 -5.02
C LEU A 119 -6.33 3.97 -3.85
N LEU A 120 -6.37 2.67 -3.59
CA LEU A 120 -7.08 2.10 -2.43
C LEU A 120 -6.50 2.58 -1.09
N ILE A 121 -5.18 2.68 -0.98
CA ILE A 121 -4.50 3.23 0.20
C ILE A 121 -4.94 4.68 0.44
N PHE A 122 -4.98 5.52 -0.59
CA PHE A 122 -5.43 6.91 -0.44
C PHE A 122 -6.91 7.02 -0.10
N SER A 123 -7.78 6.24 -0.75
CA SER A 123 -9.21 6.19 -0.44
C SER A 123 -9.42 5.85 1.04
N ARG A 124 -8.75 4.79 1.50
CA ARG A 124 -8.85 4.30 2.88
C ARG A 124 -8.30 5.30 3.90
N LEU A 125 -7.18 5.94 3.59
CA LEU A 125 -6.60 6.96 4.45
C LEU A 125 -7.58 8.12 4.68
N VAL A 126 -8.22 8.60 3.60
CA VAL A 126 -9.23 9.66 3.68
C VAL A 126 -10.45 9.21 4.47
N GLU A 127 -10.94 7.98 4.27
CA GLU A 127 -12.04 7.40 5.07
C GLU A 127 -11.71 7.38 6.58
N ASP A 128 -10.54 6.89 6.96
CA ASP A 128 -10.11 6.81 8.37
C ASP A 128 -10.03 8.19 9.03
N ILE A 129 -9.61 9.21 8.27
CA ILE A 129 -9.40 10.58 8.75
C ILE A 129 -10.71 11.38 8.78
N VAL A 130 -11.53 11.25 7.74
CA VAL A 130 -12.73 12.08 7.50
C VAL A 130 -13.98 11.44 8.06
N GLN A 131 -14.20 10.17 7.75
CA GLN A 131 -15.46 9.51 8.02
C GLN A 131 -15.45 8.83 9.40
N PHE A 132 -14.41 8.04 9.69
CA PHE A 132 -14.41 7.21 10.89
C PHE A 132 -13.77 7.88 12.10
N GLN A 133 -12.93 8.90 11.90
CA GLN A 133 -12.26 9.63 12.98
C GLN A 133 -11.48 8.70 13.95
N ASN A 134 -11.01 7.55 13.48
CA ASN A 134 -10.33 6.50 14.26
C ASN A 134 -8.88 6.86 14.64
N ILE A 135 -8.56 8.16 14.67
CA ILE A 135 -7.25 8.71 14.95
C ILE A 135 -7.41 9.73 16.08
N PRO A 136 -6.52 9.75 17.09
CA PRO A 136 -6.56 10.75 18.15
C PRO A 136 -6.64 12.17 17.58
N GLU A 137 -7.50 13.01 18.16
CA GLU A 137 -7.89 14.29 17.58
C GLU A 137 -6.72 15.19 17.17
N LYS A 138 -5.69 15.29 18.02
CA LYS A 138 -4.46 16.04 17.73
C LYS A 138 -3.78 15.54 16.46
N ARG A 139 -3.56 14.23 16.37
CA ARG A 139 -2.91 13.59 15.23
C ARG A 139 -3.75 13.72 13.96
N ARG A 140 -5.08 13.60 14.10
CA ARG A 140 -6.02 13.82 13.00
C ARG A 140 -5.88 15.24 12.42
N ARG A 141 -5.86 16.28 13.27
CA ARG A 141 -5.68 17.69 12.82
C ARG A 141 -4.34 17.91 12.12
N GLU A 142 -3.26 17.30 12.62
CA GLU A 142 -1.94 17.35 11.98
C GLU A 142 -2.03 16.77 10.56
N ILE A 143 -2.49 15.52 10.45
CA ILE A 143 -2.62 14.82 9.16
C ILE A 143 -3.51 15.62 8.19
N TYR A 144 -4.64 16.17 8.65
CA TYR A 144 -5.50 17.03 7.82
C TYR A 144 -4.81 18.28 7.30
N THR A 145 -4.06 18.97 8.18
CA THR A 145 -3.33 20.18 7.81
C THR A 145 -2.31 19.85 6.73
N TYR A 146 -1.61 18.73 6.89
CA TYR A 146 -0.68 18.25 5.88
C TYR A 146 -1.39 17.85 4.60
N LEU A 147 -2.44 17.02 4.64
CA LEU A 147 -3.22 16.67 3.45
C LEU A 147 -3.68 17.90 2.67
N SER A 148 -4.14 18.94 3.38
CA SER A 148 -4.56 20.21 2.77
C SER A 148 -3.38 20.93 2.11
N SER A 149 -2.21 20.97 2.76
CA SER A 149 -1.00 21.58 2.18
C SER A 149 -0.42 20.78 1.00
N PHE A 150 -0.66 19.47 0.97
CA PHE A 150 -0.21 18.56 -0.08
C PHE A 150 -1.25 18.37 -1.19
N VAL A 151 -2.41 19.03 -1.13
CA VAL A 151 -3.51 18.83 -2.09
C VAL A 151 -3.09 19.05 -3.54
N PHE A 152 -2.22 20.02 -3.80
CA PHE A 152 -1.67 20.26 -5.14
C PHE A 152 -0.77 19.11 -5.59
N ARG A 153 0.09 18.59 -4.72
CA ARG A 153 0.94 17.42 -5.01
C ARG A 153 0.10 16.16 -5.23
N PHE A 154 -0.97 15.97 -4.45
CA PHE A 154 -1.93 14.90 -4.70
C PHE A 154 -2.61 15.05 -6.05
N PHE A 155 -3.04 16.27 -6.40
CA PHE A 155 -3.64 16.54 -7.70
C PHE A 155 -2.66 16.26 -8.84
N GLU A 156 -1.42 16.71 -8.74
CA GLU A 156 -0.35 16.41 -9.70
C GLU A 156 -0.11 14.90 -9.81
N PHE A 157 -0.01 14.21 -8.68
CA PHE A 157 0.16 12.76 -8.61
C PHE A 157 -0.98 12.01 -9.31
N PHE A 158 -2.24 12.30 -8.96
CA PHE A 158 -3.40 11.64 -9.54
C PHE A 158 -3.57 11.97 -11.02
N SER A 159 -3.33 13.23 -11.41
CA SER A 159 -3.41 13.66 -12.81
C SER A 159 -2.33 12.98 -13.66
N ALA A 160 -1.08 12.94 -13.17
CA ALA A 160 0.01 12.25 -13.86
C ALA A 160 -0.28 10.76 -14.00
N THR A 161 -0.73 10.11 -12.92
CA THR A 161 -1.09 8.69 -12.92
C THR A 161 -2.23 8.40 -13.91
N LEU A 162 -3.26 9.24 -13.95
CA LEU A 162 -4.38 9.10 -14.89
C LEU A 162 -3.91 9.26 -16.34
N PHE A 163 -3.11 10.29 -16.62
CA PHE A 163 -2.63 10.59 -17.96
C PHE A 163 -1.71 9.49 -18.49
N GLU A 164 -0.75 9.03 -17.68
CA GLU A 164 0.14 7.91 -18.03
C GLU A 164 -0.65 6.63 -18.31
N ASN A 165 -1.64 6.31 -17.48
CA ASN A 165 -2.50 5.14 -17.71
C ASN A 165 -3.35 5.26 -18.99
N TYR A 166 -3.87 6.45 -19.28
CA TYR A 166 -4.63 6.71 -20.52
C TYR A 166 -3.77 6.50 -21.77
N GLU A 167 -2.56 7.08 -21.80
CA GLU A 167 -1.60 6.91 -22.89
C GLU A 167 -1.18 5.44 -23.08
N ASN A 168 -0.99 4.71 -21.98
CA ASN A 168 -0.70 3.27 -22.00
C ASN A 168 -1.85 2.46 -22.64
N ILE A 169 -3.10 2.83 -22.39
CA ILE A 169 -4.28 2.20 -23.02
C ILE A 169 -4.33 2.52 -24.52
N LEU A 170 -4.12 3.78 -24.90
CA LEU A 170 -4.13 4.19 -26.30
C LEU A 170 -3.06 3.49 -27.13
N THR A 171 -1.83 3.41 -26.61
CA THR A 171 -0.72 2.72 -27.27
C THR A 171 -0.98 1.22 -27.41
N LYS A 172 -1.42 0.52 -26.36
CA LYS A 172 -1.82 -0.90 -26.42
C LYS A 172 -2.89 -1.14 -27.49
N ASN A 173 -3.91 -0.28 -27.56
CA ASN A 173 -5.00 -0.41 -28.53
C ASN A 173 -4.56 -0.07 -29.96
N SER A 174 -3.62 0.86 -30.14
CA SER A 174 -3.09 1.22 -31.46
C SER A 174 -2.38 0.03 -32.14
N TRP A 175 -1.58 -0.73 -31.40
CA TRP A 175 -0.93 -1.94 -31.92
C TRP A 175 -1.94 -3.04 -32.31
N ILE A 176 -3.02 -3.19 -31.55
CA ILE A 176 -4.10 -4.15 -31.88
C ILE A 176 -4.75 -3.77 -33.21
N VAL A 177 -5.05 -2.48 -33.42
CA VAL A 177 -5.63 -1.99 -34.68
C VAL A 177 -4.63 -2.18 -35.85
N VAL A 178 -3.34 -1.91 -35.66
CA VAL A 178 -2.30 -2.13 -36.68
C VAL A 178 -2.12 -3.62 -37.02
N LEU A 179 -2.19 -4.51 -36.03
CA LEU A 179 -2.08 -5.96 -36.23
C LEU A 179 -3.33 -6.54 -36.93
N LEU A 180 -4.52 -6.03 -36.62
CA LEU A 180 -5.77 -6.44 -37.26
C LEU A 180 -5.87 -5.92 -38.70
N THR A 181 -5.29 -4.75 -39.00
CA THR A 181 -5.31 -4.16 -40.35
C THR A 181 -4.22 -4.72 -41.27
N LYS A 182 -3.11 -5.26 -40.74
CA LYS A 182 -2.06 -5.95 -41.53
C LYS A 182 -2.35 -7.42 -41.87
N LYS A 183 -3.50 -7.96 -41.46
CA LYS A 183 -3.86 -9.38 -41.68
C LYS A 183 -4.61 -9.64 -43.00
N HIS A 184 -4.58 -8.71 -43.95
CA HIS A 184 -5.16 -8.82 -45.30
C HIS A 184 -4.12 -8.59 -46.38
#